data_AF-G5KE58-F1
#
_entry.id   AF-G5KE58-F1
#
_cell.length_a   1.000
_cell.length_b   1.000
_cell.length_c   1.000
_cell.angle_alpha   90.00
_cell.angle_beta   90.00
_cell.angle_gamma   90.00
#
_symmetry.space_group_name_H-M   'P 1'
#
loop_
_entity.id
_entity.type
_entity.pdbx_description
1 polymer ?
#
loop_
_entity_poly.entity_id
_entity_poly.type
_entity_poly.pdbx_seq_one_letter_code
_entity_poly.pdbx_strand_id
1 'polypeptide(L)'
;MSFTVKVKEDILQSSKSSQSELSAIIKMSGNLGITSKGLTLAIASENAKIARHIYSIIETFAGLQPEIKYHYKTNLKKNRVYTVFLDDQVDQLLSDLKLADSFFGIETGIEACILANDESGRQYLRGAFLATGTIRDPETGKYQLEIFSVYQDHAEDLANLMRKFMLDAKVIQHKNGAITYLQKAEDIIDFLIIVGAMTSKEAFEEVKILRETRNDINRANNAETANIAKTIKASMKTINNIIKIKETVGIESLPIELQQVAQMRIENPDYSIQQMADQLPFEISKSGVNHRLRKLNKIAEDI
;
A
#
# COMPACT_ATOMS: atom_id res chain seq x y z
N MET A 1 18.76 -1.49 -1.28
CA MET A 1 18.32 -0.75 -0.08
C MET A 1 16.79 -0.73 -0.09
N SER A 2 16.12 -1.14 0.98
CA SER A 2 14.64 -1.19 0.99
C SER A 2 14.04 0.22 0.98
N PHE A 3 12.79 0.35 0.52
CA PHE A 3 12.07 1.63 0.52
C PHE A 3 11.97 2.22 1.94
N THR A 4 11.74 1.39 2.96
CA THR A 4 11.78 1.80 4.37
C THR A 4 13.09 2.51 4.73
N VAL A 5 14.25 1.98 4.32
CA VAL A 5 15.54 2.60 4.64
C VAL A 5 15.66 3.96 3.94
N LYS A 6 15.23 4.08 2.68
CA LYS A 6 15.22 5.37 1.96
C LYS A 6 14.39 6.41 2.72
N VAL A 7 13.18 6.06 3.15
CA VAL A 7 12.30 6.95 3.92
C VAL A 7 12.95 7.39 5.22
N LYS A 8 13.53 6.45 5.98
CA LYS A 8 14.22 6.80 7.24
C LYS A 8 15.40 7.74 6.99
N GLU A 9 16.16 7.56 5.92
CA GLU A 9 17.28 8.45 5.60
C GLU A 9 16.84 9.84 5.15
N ASP A 10 15.74 9.94 4.41
CA ASP A 10 15.13 11.21 3.97
C ASP A 10 14.64 12.04 5.17
N ILE A 11 13.94 11.39 6.11
CA ILE A 11 13.53 12.00 7.39
C ILE A 11 14.73 12.61 8.13
N LEU A 12 15.87 11.92 8.17
CA LEU A 12 17.07 12.40 8.87
C LEU A 12 17.72 13.62 8.20
N GLN A 13 17.45 13.88 6.92
CA GLN A 13 18.03 15.01 6.19
C GLN A 13 17.21 16.29 6.33
N SER A 14 15.89 16.17 6.41
CA SER A 14 14.97 17.31 6.32
C SER A 14 14.62 17.94 7.67
N SER A 15 14.89 17.25 8.77
CA SER A 15 14.12 17.46 9.99
C SER A 15 14.99 17.85 11.19
N LYS A 16 14.48 18.80 12.01
CA LYS A 16 15.19 19.27 13.22
C LYS A 16 14.99 18.29 14.37
N SER A 17 16.09 17.90 15.00
CA SER A 17 16.09 17.11 16.23
C SER A 17 15.17 17.71 17.30
N SER A 18 14.46 16.88 18.06
CA SER A 18 13.52 17.32 19.09
C SER A 18 13.40 16.31 20.23
N GLN A 19 12.99 16.78 21.41
CA GLN A 19 12.74 15.91 22.56
C GLN A 19 11.58 14.92 22.31
N SER A 20 10.51 15.34 21.62
CA SER A 20 9.37 14.46 21.29
C SER A 20 9.77 13.30 20.37
N GLU A 21 10.71 13.55 19.46
CA GLU A 21 11.27 12.50 18.59
C GLU A 21 12.14 11.53 19.40
N LEU A 22 13.00 12.05 20.28
CA LEU A 22 13.84 11.24 21.16
C LEU A 22 13.00 10.38 22.10
N SER A 23 11.92 10.92 22.67
CA SER A 23 11.07 10.19 23.60
C SER A 23 10.40 9.00 22.91
N ALA A 24 9.89 9.17 21.68
CA ALA A 24 9.35 8.07 20.88
C ALA A 24 10.40 6.98 20.61
N ILE A 25 11.63 7.39 20.22
CA ILE A 25 12.71 6.44 19.92
C ILE A 25 13.09 5.64 21.17
N ILE A 26 13.28 6.31 22.31
CA ILE A 26 13.65 5.64 23.56
C ILE A 26 12.52 4.72 24.02
N LYS A 27 11.26 5.16 23.98
CA LYS A 27 10.12 4.33 24.40
C LYS A 27 10.00 3.04 23.58
N MET A 28 10.35 3.08 22.30
CA MET A 28 10.12 1.97 21.37
C MET A 28 11.34 1.07 21.14
N SER A 29 12.56 1.61 21.26
CA SER A 29 13.81 0.91 20.98
C SER A 29 14.82 0.95 22.12
N GLY A 30 14.51 1.66 23.21
CA GLY A 30 15.36 1.76 24.39
C GLY A 30 15.19 0.56 25.32
N ASN A 31 16.31 0.07 25.86
CA ASN A 31 16.36 -0.93 26.89
C ASN A 31 17.07 -0.34 28.11
N LEU A 32 16.45 -0.48 29.29
CA LEU A 32 17.07 -0.11 30.55
C LEU A 32 17.82 -1.29 31.16
N GLY A 33 19.00 -1.00 31.67
CA GLY A 33 19.78 -1.88 32.52
C GLY A 33 19.98 -1.25 33.90
N ILE A 34 20.35 -2.08 34.87
CA ILE A 34 20.74 -1.63 36.21
C ILE A 34 22.17 -2.11 36.45
N THR A 35 23.01 -1.19 36.92
CA THR A 35 24.40 -1.48 37.32
C THR A 35 24.63 -0.99 38.73
N SER A 36 25.80 -1.29 39.31
CA SER A 36 26.20 -0.73 40.61
C SER A 36 26.30 0.80 40.64
N LYS A 37 26.36 1.45 39.47
CA LYS A 37 26.43 2.90 39.33
C LYS A 37 25.09 3.58 39.09
N GLY A 38 24.01 2.82 38.88
CA GLY A 38 22.68 3.34 38.54
C GLY A 38 22.11 2.74 37.25
N LEU A 39 21.13 3.44 36.67
CA LEU A 39 20.48 3.04 35.43
C LEU A 39 21.42 3.19 34.22
N THR A 40 21.27 2.29 33.25
CA THR A 40 21.88 2.39 31.93
C THR A 40 20.81 2.34 30.85
N LEU A 41 21.02 3.02 29.74
CA LEU A 41 20.13 3.06 28.59
C LEU A 41 20.88 2.58 27.34
N ALA A 42 20.30 1.59 26.64
CA ALA A 42 20.83 1.08 25.38
C ALA A 42 19.76 1.18 24.29
N ILE A 43 20.06 1.88 23.19
CA ILE A 43 19.15 2.05 22.04
C ILE A 43 19.80 1.40 20.82
N ALA A 44 19.18 0.34 20.32
CA ALA A 44 19.72 -0.44 19.19
C ALA A 44 19.09 -0.01 17.85
N SER A 45 19.91 0.04 16.79
CA SER A 45 19.47 0.29 15.43
C SER A 45 20.35 -0.45 14.41
N GLU A 46 19.75 -0.97 13.34
CA GLU A 46 20.48 -1.53 12.20
C GLU A 46 20.97 -0.44 11.22
N ASN A 47 20.56 0.81 11.42
CA ASN A 47 20.96 1.93 10.57
C ASN A 47 21.95 2.85 11.30
N ALA A 48 23.17 2.93 10.78
CA ALA A 48 24.23 3.78 11.33
C ALA A 48 23.86 5.28 11.37
N LYS A 49 23.08 5.77 10.40
CA LYS A 49 22.63 7.17 10.36
C LYS A 49 21.65 7.45 11.49
N ILE A 50 20.74 6.53 11.78
CA ILE A 50 19.81 6.64 12.91
C ILE A 50 20.57 6.61 14.23
N ALA A 51 21.54 5.70 14.39
CA ALA A 51 22.36 5.66 15.61
C ALA A 51 23.15 6.97 15.84
N ARG A 52 23.74 7.53 14.78
CA ARG A 52 24.40 8.85 14.85
C ARG A 52 23.44 9.99 15.15
N HIS A 53 22.23 9.93 14.61
CA HIS A 53 21.18 10.92 14.90
C HIS A 53 20.77 10.88 16.37
N ILE A 54 20.49 9.69 16.91
CA ILE A 54 20.15 9.50 18.33
C ILE A 54 21.26 10.05 19.24
N TYR A 55 22.53 9.73 18.94
CA TYR A 55 23.67 10.32 19.64
C TYR A 55 23.61 11.85 19.64
N SER A 56 23.43 12.46 18.46
CA SER A 56 23.41 13.90 18.30
C SER A 56 22.24 14.56 19.04
N ILE A 57 21.06 13.93 19.06
CA ILE A 57 19.91 14.44 19.82
C ILE A 57 20.22 14.42 21.33
N ILE A 58 20.77 13.32 21.85
CA ILE A 58 21.13 13.19 23.27
C ILE A 58 22.19 14.23 23.65
N GLU A 59 23.24 14.38 22.84
CA GLU A 59 24.30 15.37 23.07
C GLU A 59 23.75 16.80 23.08
N THR A 60 22.90 17.14 22.10
CA THR A 60 22.40 18.50 21.93
C THR A 60 21.38 18.89 23.00
N PHE A 61 20.45 17.99 23.35
CA PHE A 61 19.33 18.32 24.24
C PHE A 61 19.54 17.95 25.69
N ALA A 62 20.26 16.85 25.96
CA ALA A 62 20.53 16.40 27.33
C ALA A 62 21.92 16.86 27.81
N GLY A 63 22.80 17.31 26.91
CA GLY A 63 24.19 17.65 27.27
C GLY A 63 25.01 16.42 27.70
N LEU A 64 24.53 15.22 27.37
CA LEU A 64 25.14 13.95 27.75
C LEU A 64 25.98 13.39 26.60
N GLN A 65 27.02 12.64 26.92
CA GLN A 65 27.94 12.05 25.94
C GLN A 65 27.73 10.52 25.89
N PRO A 66 26.78 10.02 25.08
CA PRO A 66 26.58 8.58 24.95
C PRO A 66 27.75 7.95 24.18
N GLU A 67 27.89 6.62 24.25
CA GLU A 67 28.84 5.85 23.45
C GLU A 67 28.13 5.14 22.30
N ILE A 68 28.72 5.09 21.10
CA ILE A 68 28.23 4.23 20.01
C ILE A 68 29.06 2.95 19.95
N LYS A 69 28.44 1.83 20.29
CA LYS A 69 29.00 0.48 20.14
C LYS A 69 28.40 -0.19 18.90
N TYR A 70 29.08 -1.18 18.34
CA TYR A 70 28.50 -2.01 17.30
C TYR A 70 28.88 -3.48 17.47
N HIS A 71 28.00 -4.37 17.02
CA HIS A 71 28.26 -5.80 16.92
C HIS A 71 27.64 -6.36 15.64
N TYR A 72 28.05 -7.56 15.24
CA TYR A 72 27.40 -8.28 14.13
C TYR A 72 26.35 -9.23 14.68
N LYS A 73 25.18 -9.29 14.03
CA LYS A 73 24.21 -10.36 14.29
C LYS A 73 24.87 -11.72 14.02
N THR A 74 24.53 -12.70 14.85
CA THR A 74 24.98 -14.10 14.71
C THR A 74 24.31 -14.84 13.55
N ASN A 75 23.33 -14.23 12.89
CA ASN A 75 22.56 -14.76 11.78
C ASN A 75 23.37 -14.74 10.46
N LEU A 76 23.01 -15.57 9.46
CA LEU A 76 23.73 -15.69 8.17
C LEU A 76 23.98 -14.36 7.44
N LYS A 77 23.07 -13.39 7.55
CA LYS A 77 23.21 -12.08 6.88
C LYS A 77 24.24 -11.14 7.52
N LYS A 78 24.79 -11.46 8.70
CA LYS A 78 25.80 -10.65 9.44
C LYS A 78 25.55 -9.14 9.39
N ASN A 79 24.32 -8.70 9.64
CA ASN A 79 24.03 -7.27 9.70
C ASN A 79 24.72 -6.65 10.93
N ARG A 80 25.30 -5.46 10.75
CA ARG A 80 25.79 -4.64 11.88
C ARG A 80 24.60 -4.08 12.64
N VAL A 81 24.66 -4.16 13.96
CA VAL A 81 23.74 -3.51 14.89
C VAL A 81 24.56 -2.48 15.65
N TYR A 82 24.11 -1.23 15.61
CA TYR A 82 24.67 -0.11 16.32
C TYR A 82 23.87 0.08 17.60
N THR A 83 24.54 0.34 18.71
CA THR A 83 23.94 0.58 20.01
C THR A 83 24.44 1.90 20.54
N VAL A 84 23.54 2.85 20.72
CA VAL A 84 23.81 4.09 21.46
C VAL A 84 23.60 3.76 22.93
N PHE A 85 24.65 3.89 23.73
CA PHE A 85 24.70 3.47 25.12
C PHE A 85 24.98 4.67 26.03
N LEU A 86 24.24 4.78 27.13
CA LEU A 86 24.39 5.83 28.12
C LEU A 86 24.34 5.21 29.52
N ASP A 87 25.29 5.54 30.37
CA ASP A 87 25.37 5.10 31.78
C ASP A 87 25.53 6.26 32.77
N ASP A 88 25.40 7.50 32.28
CA ASP A 88 25.40 8.71 33.10
C ASP A 88 24.05 9.43 32.98
N GLN A 89 23.54 9.91 34.12
CA GLN A 89 22.31 10.73 34.23
C GLN A 89 21.08 10.17 33.49
N VAL A 90 20.96 8.85 33.39
CA VAL A 90 19.84 8.19 32.71
C VAL A 90 18.52 8.50 33.41
N ASP A 91 18.49 8.52 34.74
CA ASP A 91 17.29 8.87 35.52
C ASP A 91 16.76 10.27 35.18
N GLN A 92 17.68 11.24 35.06
CA GLN A 92 17.33 12.62 34.69
C GLN A 92 16.79 12.69 33.27
N LEU A 93 17.45 12.03 32.31
CA LEU A 93 16.99 11.97 30.93
C LEU A 93 15.58 11.36 30.81
N LEU A 94 15.31 10.27 31.52
CA LEU A 94 13.99 9.64 31.54
C LEU A 94 12.93 10.53 32.18
N SER A 95 13.29 11.26 33.24
CA SER A 95 12.39 12.23 33.88
C SER A 95 12.05 13.39 32.95
N ASP A 96 13.06 13.98 32.28
CA ASP A 96 12.89 15.11 31.37
C ASP A 96 12.01 14.76 30.16
N LEU A 97 12.13 13.52 29.68
CA LEU A 97 11.32 12.99 28.59
C LEU A 97 9.99 12.37 29.03
N LYS A 98 9.70 12.38 30.35
CA LYS A 98 8.52 11.75 30.96
C LYS A 98 8.35 10.27 30.57
N LEU A 99 9.46 9.53 30.61
CA LEU A 99 9.49 8.11 30.26
C LEU A 99 9.66 7.18 31.48
N ALA A 100 9.90 7.72 32.68
CA ALA A 100 10.10 6.93 33.88
C ALA A 100 8.95 5.92 34.08
N ASP A 101 7.71 6.42 34.16
CA ASP A 101 6.52 5.59 34.36
C ASP A 101 6.28 4.58 33.24
N SER A 102 6.68 4.92 32.01
CA SER A 102 6.60 4.01 30.87
C SER A 102 7.51 2.81 31.00
N PHE A 103 8.72 2.96 31.53
CA PHE A 103 9.65 1.84 31.69
C PHE A 103 9.31 0.96 32.90
N PHE A 104 8.61 1.51 33.90
CA PHE A 104 8.06 0.74 35.01
C PHE A 104 6.67 0.14 34.72
N GLY A 105 6.13 0.34 33.51
CA GLY A 105 4.86 -0.22 33.07
C GLY A 105 3.63 0.41 33.72
N ILE A 106 3.79 1.61 34.30
CA ILE A 106 2.72 2.35 34.98
C ILE A 106 1.89 3.12 33.94
N GLU A 107 2.55 3.85 33.04
CA GLU A 107 1.91 4.62 31.96
C GLU A 107 2.50 4.26 30.60
N THR A 108 1.80 3.39 29.87
CA THR A 108 2.36 2.83 28.62
C THR A 108 2.02 3.63 27.36
N GLY A 109 1.08 4.58 27.43
CA GLY A 109 0.63 5.43 26.33
C GLY A 109 1.58 6.56 25.91
N ILE A 110 1.08 7.48 25.08
CA ILE A 110 1.79 8.71 24.68
C ILE A 110 1.41 9.84 25.63
N GLU A 111 2.40 10.63 26.05
CA GLU A 111 2.19 11.82 26.89
C GLU A 111 1.11 12.76 26.33
N ALA A 112 0.18 13.19 27.19
CA ALA A 112 -0.94 14.04 26.79
C ALA A 112 -0.50 15.37 26.14
N CYS A 113 0.63 15.94 26.57
CA CYS A 113 1.17 17.17 25.95
C CYS A 113 1.63 16.96 24.50
N ILE A 114 2.11 15.76 24.15
CA ILE A 114 2.50 15.38 22.79
C ILE A 114 1.24 15.18 21.94
N LEU A 115 0.20 14.55 22.48
CA LEU A 115 -1.07 14.37 21.78
C LEU A 115 -1.78 15.71 21.50
N ALA A 116 -1.69 16.65 22.45
CA ALA A 116 -2.34 17.96 22.34
C ALA A 116 -1.66 18.89 21.32
N ASN A 117 -0.32 18.90 21.25
CA ASN A 117 0.44 19.81 20.37
C ASN A 117 0.72 19.16 19.00
N ASP A 118 0.33 19.82 17.91
CA ASP A 118 0.52 19.29 16.56
C ASP A 118 1.99 19.08 16.22
N GLU A 119 2.85 20.05 16.54
CA GLU A 119 4.26 19.97 16.22
C GLU A 119 4.95 18.85 17.00
N SER A 120 4.71 18.74 18.31
CA SER A 120 5.19 17.61 19.11
C SER A 120 4.66 16.27 18.59
N GLY A 121 3.40 16.23 18.13
CA GLY A 121 2.79 15.06 17.51
C GLY A 121 3.51 14.61 16.24
N ARG A 122 3.81 15.54 15.31
CA ARG A 122 4.59 15.23 14.09
C ARG A 122 5.97 14.69 14.43
N GLN A 123 6.64 15.34 15.39
CA GLN A 123 7.96 14.97 15.86
C GLN A 123 7.98 13.58 16.52
N TYR A 124 6.93 13.23 17.27
CA TYR A 124 6.77 11.91 17.86
C TYR A 124 6.53 10.83 16.81
N LEU A 125 5.63 11.06 15.84
CA LEU A 125 5.38 10.12 14.73
C LEU A 125 6.65 9.84 13.93
N ARG A 126 7.47 10.86 13.71
CA ARG A 126 8.80 10.74 13.09
C ARG A 126 9.71 9.82 13.91
N GLY A 127 9.85 10.06 15.21
CA GLY A 127 10.67 9.22 16.09
C GLY A 127 10.17 7.77 16.14
N ALA A 128 8.84 7.58 16.20
CA ALA A 128 8.21 6.27 16.17
C ALA A 128 8.49 5.51 14.86
N PHE A 129 8.44 6.21 13.73
CA PHE A 129 8.78 5.63 12.44
C PHE A 129 10.27 5.29 12.33
N LEU A 130 11.16 6.17 12.79
CA LEU A 130 12.60 5.90 12.80
C LEU A 130 12.93 4.67 13.66
N ALA A 131 12.28 4.51 14.81
CA ALA A 131 12.45 3.38 15.71
C ALA A 131 12.00 2.05 15.09
N THR A 132 10.70 1.87 14.83
CA THR A 132 10.13 0.57 14.42
C THR A 132 9.28 0.64 13.16
N GLY A 133 9.17 1.81 12.54
CA GLY A 133 8.39 2.02 11.32
C GLY A 133 8.93 1.25 10.11
N THR A 134 8.00 0.75 9.30
CA THR A 134 8.28 0.13 8.00
C THR A 134 7.26 0.55 6.96
N ILE A 135 7.69 0.61 5.71
CA ILE A 135 6.85 0.80 4.53
C ILE A 135 7.20 -0.28 3.53
N ARG A 136 6.18 -1.02 3.10
CA ARG A 136 6.30 -2.00 2.01
C ARG A 136 6.66 -1.29 0.72
N ASP A 137 7.49 -1.93 -0.09
CA ASP A 137 7.91 -1.38 -1.37
C ASP A 137 6.68 -0.99 -2.23
N PRO A 138 6.52 0.29 -2.62
CA PRO A 138 5.35 0.75 -3.35
C PRO A 138 5.21 0.10 -4.73
N GLU A 139 6.27 -0.48 -5.28
CA GLU A 139 6.22 -1.18 -6.57
C GLU A 139 5.51 -2.55 -6.45
N THR A 140 5.42 -3.13 -5.25
CA THR A 140 5.00 -4.52 -5.06
C THR A 140 3.87 -4.69 -4.06
N GLY A 141 2.90 -5.53 -4.42
CA GLY A 141 1.81 -5.93 -3.51
C GLY A 141 0.91 -4.76 -3.10
N LYS A 142 0.29 -4.88 -1.92
CA LYS A 142 -0.57 -3.84 -1.36
C LYS A 142 0.27 -2.73 -0.72
N TYR A 143 -0.24 -1.51 -0.70
CA TYR A 143 0.39 -0.45 0.08
C TYR A 143 0.22 -0.73 1.57
N GLN A 144 1.28 -0.51 2.34
CA GLN A 144 1.28 -0.78 3.77
C GLN A 144 2.40 -0.01 4.46
N LEU A 145 2.03 0.78 5.46
CA LEU A 145 2.92 1.38 6.44
C LEU A 145 2.57 0.78 7.80
N GLU A 146 3.58 0.40 8.58
CA GLU A 146 3.41 -0.19 9.91
C GLU A 146 4.36 0.46 10.92
N ILE A 147 3.88 0.65 12.14
CA ILE A 147 4.67 1.03 13.31
C ILE A 147 4.35 0.02 14.42
N PHE A 148 5.36 -0.74 14.85
CA PHE A 148 5.24 -1.72 15.92
C PHE A 148 5.39 -1.07 17.29
N SER A 149 4.55 -1.43 18.24
CA SER A 149 4.70 -1.11 19.66
C SER A 149 4.57 -2.36 20.52
N VAL A 150 5.28 -2.37 21.65
CA VAL A 150 5.19 -3.42 22.67
C VAL A 150 3.85 -3.35 23.42
N TYR A 151 3.33 -2.14 23.63
CA TYR A 151 2.12 -1.91 24.43
C TYR A 151 0.92 -1.56 23.52
N GLN A 152 -0.24 -2.13 23.85
CA GLN A 152 -1.48 -1.88 23.12
C GLN A 152 -1.91 -0.41 23.23
N ASP A 153 -1.90 0.17 24.44
CA ASP A 153 -2.29 1.57 24.68
C ASP A 153 -1.46 2.54 23.84
N HIS A 154 -0.14 2.31 23.76
CA HIS A 154 0.74 3.10 22.90
C HIS A 154 0.39 2.99 21.41
N ALA A 155 0.02 1.80 20.93
CA ALA A 155 -0.41 1.64 19.54
C ALA A 155 -1.76 2.36 19.28
N GLU A 156 -2.68 2.32 20.23
CA GLU A 156 -3.94 3.06 20.14
C GLU A 156 -3.71 4.57 20.15
N ASP A 157 -2.80 5.07 20.97
CA ASP A 157 -2.40 6.47 21.00
C ASP A 157 -1.69 6.90 19.71
N LEU A 158 -0.83 6.05 19.12
CA LEU A 158 -0.25 6.28 17.80
C LEU A 158 -1.36 6.39 16.73
N ALA A 159 -2.36 5.51 16.77
CA ALA A 159 -3.49 5.55 15.85
C ALA A 159 -4.36 6.81 16.05
N ASN A 160 -4.61 7.21 17.31
CA ASN A 160 -5.30 8.45 17.64
C ASN A 160 -4.53 9.67 17.10
N LEU A 161 -3.21 9.69 17.28
CA LEU A 161 -2.34 10.76 16.80
C LEU A 161 -2.31 10.83 15.27
N MET A 162 -2.22 9.69 14.59
CA MET A 162 -2.35 9.65 13.13
C MET A 162 -3.73 10.13 12.65
N ARG A 163 -4.81 9.74 13.33
CA ARG A 163 -6.18 10.20 13.02
C ARG A 163 -6.37 11.70 13.24
N LYS A 164 -5.66 12.31 14.19
CA LYS A 164 -5.62 13.78 14.37
C LYS A 164 -5.14 14.48 13.10
N PHE A 165 -4.25 13.85 12.34
CA PHE A 165 -3.77 14.33 11.05
C PHE A 165 -4.56 13.76 9.86
N MET A 166 -5.82 13.33 10.10
CA MET A 166 -6.73 12.81 9.07
C MET A 166 -6.29 11.51 8.38
N LEU A 167 -5.36 10.76 8.99
CA LEU A 167 -4.92 9.47 8.48
C LEU A 167 -5.81 8.34 9.05
N ASP A 168 -6.35 7.46 8.20
CA ASP A 168 -7.21 6.33 8.61
C ASP A 168 -6.41 5.17 9.22
N ALA A 169 -5.74 5.44 10.34
CA ALA A 169 -4.90 4.50 11.07
C ALA A 169 -5.72 3.47 11.85
N LYS A 170 -5.25 2.22 11.78
CA LYS A 170 -5.84 1.07 12.46
C LYS A 170 -4.80 0.37 13.32
N VAL A 171 -5.27 -0.37 14.32
CA VAL A 171 -4.42 -1.18 15.20
C VAL A 171 -4.79 -2.64 15.03
N ILE A 172 -3.78 -3.50 14.92
CA ILE A 172 -3.92 -4.96 14.96
C ILE A 172 -3.03 -5.55 16.04
N GLN A 173 -3.52 -6.62 16.66
CA GLN A 173 -2.76 -7.36 17.66
C GLN A 173 -1.64 -8.15 16.97
N HIS A 174 -0.45 -8.16 17.60
CA HIS A 174 0.71 -8.90 17.18
C HIS A 174 1.20 -9.80 18.32
N LYS A 175 1.93 -10.88 18.03
CA LYS A 175 2.34 -11.88 19.04
C LYS A 175 3.04 -11.27 20.27
N ASN A 176 3.81 -10.19 20.05
CA ASN A 176 4.62 -9.54 21.07
C ASN A 176 4.24 -8.07 21.29
N GLY A 177 3.00 -7.68 20.96
CA GLY A 177 2.55 -6.29 21.10
C GLY A 177 1.44 -5.95 20.11
N ALA A 178 1.53 -4.77 19.50
CA ALA A 178 0.53 -4.26 18.56
C ALA A 178 1.18 -3.53 17.39
N ILE A 179 0.48 -3.49 16.26
CA ILE A 179 0.92 -2.76 15.07
C ILE A 179 -0.12 -1.70 14.74
N THR A 180 0.33 -0.45 14.67
CA THR A 180 -0.43 0.66 14.07
C THR A 180 -0.11 0.72 12.59
N TYR A 181 -1.10 0.77 11.71
CA TYR A 181 -0.86 0.68 10.27
C TYR A 181 -1.78 1.55 9.41
N LEU A 182 -1.30 1.86 8.20
CA LEU A 182 -2.02 2.53 7.11
C LEU A 182 -1.99 1.64 5.87
N GLN A 183 -3.09 1.60 5.12
CA GLN A 183 -3.23 0.79 3.89
C GLN A 183 -3.56 1.58 2.63
N LYS A 184 -4.11 2.80 2.75
CA LYS A 184 -4.40 3.64 1.59
C LYS A 184 -3.11 4.33 1.15
N ALA A 185 -2.94 4.46 -0.16
CA ALA A 185 -1.77 5.12 -0.72
C ALA A 185 -1.72 6.60 -0.30
N GLU A 186 -2.88 7.24 -0.30
CA GLU A 186 -3.10 8.64 0.10
C GLU A 186 -2.68 8.87 1.55
N ASP A 187 -3.15 8.03 2.49
CA ASP A 187 -2.77 8.14 3.90
C ASP A 187 -1.25 7.97 4.10
N ILE A 188 -0.61 7.09 3.34
CA ILE A 188 0.84 6.88 3.42
C ILE A 188 1.60 8.09 2.85
N ILE A 189 1.13 8.66 1.75
CA ILE A 189 1.68 9.90 1.17
C ILE A 189 1.58 11.04 2.19
N ASP A 190 0.42 11.22 2.81
CA ASP A 190 0.20 12.26 3.81
C ASP A 190 1.05 12.02 5.06
N PHE A 191 1.22 10.76 5.49
CA PHE A 191 2.16 10.41 6.56
C PHE A 191 3.59 10.85 6.22
N LEU A 192 4.06 10.62 4.99
CA LEU A 192 5.40 11.02 4.56
C LEU A 192 5.56 12.55 4.61
N ILE A 193 4.52 13.32 4.28
CA ILE A 193 4.51 14.79 4.44
C ILE A 193 4.63 15.16 5.91
N ILE A 194 3.84 14.53 6.79
CA ILE A 194 3.79 14.78 8.23
C ILE A 194 5.16 14.58 8.90
N VAL A 195 5.89 13.53 8.51
CA VAL A 195 7.23 13.24 9.05
C VAL A 195 8.38 13.91 8.29
N GLY A 196 8.08 14.68 7.25
CA GLY A 196 9.05 15.46 6.48
C GLY A 196 9.86 14.67 5.44
N ALA A 197 9.38 13.50 5.00
CA ALA A 197 10.03 12.63 4.01
C ALA A 197 9.63 12.99 2.56
N MET A 198 9.93 14.22 2.12
CA MET A 198 9.41 14.76 0.86
C MET A 198 9.95 14.05 -0.38
N THR A 199 11.23 13.69 -0.42
CA THR A 199 11.82 12.98 -1.57
C THR A 199 11.23 11.56 -1.71
N SER A 200 11.00 10.90 -0.58
CA SER A 200 10.38 9.57 -0.54
C SER A 200 8.90 9.64 -0.89
N LYS A 201 8.22 10.74 -0.53
CA LYS A 201 6.84 11.02 -0.93
C LYS A 201 6.72 11.14 -2.45
N GLU A 202 7.59 11.93 -3.09
CA GLU A 202 7.61 12.08 -4.55
C GLU A 202 7.83 10.73 -5.26
N ALA A 203 8.82 9.96 -4.79
CA ALA A 203 9.08 8.63 -5.32
C ALA A 203 7.89 7.66 -5.15
N PHE A 204 7.15 7.77 -4.03
CA PHE A 204 5.96 6.96 -3.78
C PHE A 204 4.82 7.34 -4.74
N GLU A 205 4.59 8.64 -4.95
CA GLU A 205 3.56 9.16 -5.86
C GLU A 205 3.79 8.74 -7.31
N GLU A 206 5.04 8.83 -7.80
CA GLU A 206 5.40 8.39 -9.15
C GLU A 206 5.02 6.92 -9.37
N VAL A 207 5.39 6.05 -8.42
CA VAL A 207 5.06 4.62 -8.48
C VAL A 207 3.54 4.40 -8.41
N LYS A 208 2.81 5.16 -7.59
CA LYS A 208 1.33 5.09 -7.52
C LYS A 208 0.70 5.38 -8.88
N ILE A 209 1.07 6.48 -9.52
CA ILE A 209 0.52 6.91 -10.81
C ILE A 209 0.77 5.83 -11.88
N LEU A 210 2.00 5.30 -11.95
CA LEU A 210 2.35 4.25 -12.90
C LEU A 210 1.53 2.97 -12.67
N ARG A 211 1.33 2.57 -11.40
CA ARG A 211 0.54 1.39 -11.05
C ARG A 211 -0.93 1.56 -11.37
N GLU A 212 -1.52 2.72 -11.07
CA GLU A 212 -2.92 3.02 -11.40
C GLU A 212 -3.13 3.01 -12.91
N THR A 213 -2.28 3.71 -13.65
CA THR A 213 -2.33 3.75 -15.13
C THR A 213 -2.22 2.35 -15.73
N ARG A 214 -1.29 1.53 -15.26
CA ARG A 214 -1.13 0.14 -15.74
C ARG A 214 -2.35 -0.70 -15.42
N ASN A 215 -2.94 -0.55 -14.23
CA ASN A 215 -4.14 -1.27 -13.84
C ASN A 215 -5.34 -0.86 -14.70
N ASP A 216 -5.46 0.42 -15.03
CA ASP A 216 -6.53 0.93 -15.91
C ASP A 216 -6.41 0.38 -17.33
N ILE A 217 -5.21 0.40 -17.90
CA ILE A 217 -4.93 -0.21 -19.21
C ILE A 217 -5.24 -1.71 -19.19
N ASN A 218 -4.81 -2.43 -18.15
CA ASN A 218 -5.10 -3.85 -18.02
C ASN A 218 -6.61 -4.12 -17.92
N ARG A 219 -7.35 -3.31 -17.15
CA ARG A 219 -8.81 -3.41 -17.05
C ARG A 219 -9.49 -3.16 -18.39
N ALA A 220 -9.06 -2.13 -19.13
CA ALA A 220 -9.57 -1.82 -20.45
C ALA A 220 -9.30 -2.96 -21.46
N ASN A 221 -8.05 -3.43 -21.54
CA ASN A 221 -7.65 -4.53 -22.43
C ASN A 221 -8.39 -5.82 -22.11
N ASN A 222 -8.59 -6.14 -20.82
CA ASN A 222 -9.35 -7.31 -20.41
C ASN A 222 -10.82 -7.21 -20.82
N ALA A 223 -11.43 -6.04 -20.66
CA ALA A 223 -12.82 -5.80 -21.08
C ALA A 223 -12.97 -5.91 -22.60
N GLU A 224 -12.03 -5.34 -23.36
CA GLU A 224 -12.03 -5.43 -24.82
C GLU A 224 -11.85 -6.86 -25.31
N THR A 225 -10.86 -7.58 -24.76
CA THR A 225 -10.60 -8.98 -25.11
C THR A 225 -11.81 -9.87 -24.80
N ALA A 226 -12.46 -9.66 -23.66
CA ALA A 226 -13.68 -10.38 -23.29
C ALA A 226 -14.85 -10.08 -24.26
N ASN A 227 -15.00 -8.82 -24.68
CA ASN A 227 -16.03 -8.41 -25.64
C ASN A 227 -15.79 -9.01 -27.04
N ILE A 228 -14.54 -9.00 -27.50
CA ILE A 228 -14.13 -9.64 -28.77
C ILE A 228 -14.42 -11.14 -28.70
N ALA A 229 -13.97 -11.82 -27.64
CA ALA A 229 -14.18 -13.25 -27.46
C ALA A 229 -15.68 -13.63 -27.44
N LYS A 230 -16.52 -12.83 -26.76
CA LYS A 230 -17.98 -13.03 -26.74
C LYS A 230 -18.60 -12.84 -28.12
N THR A 231 -18.14 -11.85 -28.88
CA THR A 231 -18.61 -11.56 -30.24
C THR A 231 -18.25 -12.68 -31.21
N ILE A 232 -17.00 -13.15 -31.17
CA ILE A 232 -16.53 -14.29 -31.97
C ILE A 232 -17.35 -15.55 -31.64
N LYS A 233 -17.52 -15.87 -30.36
CA LYS A 233 -18.30 -17.03 -29.92
C LYS A 233 -19.75 -16.98 -30.42
N ALA A 234 -20.39 -15.81 -30.36
CA ALA A 234 -21.75 -15.62 -30.85
C ALA A 234 -21.85 -15.73 -32.39
N SER A 235 -20.88 -15.17 -33.11
CA SER A 235 -20.80 -15.28 -34.58
C SER A 235 -20.63 -16.74 -35.00
N MET A 236 -19.68 -17.47 -34.41
CA MET A 236 -19.45 -18.88 -34.68
C MET A 236 -20.66 -19.76 -34.35
N LYS A 237 -21.34 -19.52 -33.21
CA LYS A 237 -22.60 -20.22 -32.90
C LYS A 237 -23.63 -20.00 -34.01
N THR A 238 -23.76 -18.76 -34.46
CA THR A 238 -24.75 -18.40 -35.49
C THR A 238 -24.41 -19.02 -36.85
N ILE A 239 -23.14 -19.02 -37.24
CA ILE A 239 -22.68 -19.68 -38.48
C ILE A 239 -22.97 -21.18 -38.42
N ASN A 240 -22.61 -21.86 -37.32
CA ASN A 240 -22.89 -23.29 -37.15
C ASN A 240 -24.39 -23.61 -37.21
N ASN A 241 -25.23 -22.75 -36.62
CA ASN A 241 -26.69 -22.89 -36.69
C ASN A 241 -27.23 -22.73 -38.12
N ILE A 242 -26.70 -21.78 -38.89
CA ILE A 242 -27.09 -21.61 -40.29
C ILE A 242 -26.66 -22.82 -41.12
N ILE A 243 -25.46 -23.37 -40.89
CA ILE A 243 -24.99 -24.60 -41.55
C ILE A 243 -25.93 -25.77 -41.24
N LYS A 244 -26.31 -25.96 -39.98
CA LYS A 244 -27.27 -27.00 -39.57
C LYS A 244 -28.62 -26.88 -40.30
N ILE A 245 -29.17 -25.66 -40.40
CA ILE A 245 -30.41 -25.40 -41.15
C ILE A 245 -30.23 -25.79 -42.62
N LYS A 246 -29.11 -25.37 -43.24
CA LYS A 246 -28.79 -25.69 -44.64
C LYS A 246 -28.78 -27.19 -44.90
N GLU A 247 -28.17 -27.97 -44.00
CA GLU A 247 -28.03 -29.42 -44.14
C GLU A 247 -29.32 -30.19 -43.86
N THR A 248 -30.21 -29.67 -43.00
CA THR A 248 -31.40 -30.42 -42.55
C THR A 248 -32.66 -30.10 -43.34
N VAL A 249 -33.00 -28.81 -43.47
CA VAL A 249 -34.26 -28.35 -44.09
C VAL A 249 -34.03 -27.47 -45.32
N GLY A 250 -32.78 -27.08 -45.58
CA GLY A 250 -32.39 -26.19 -46.66
C GLY A 250 -32.66 -24.71 -46.32
N ILE A 251 -31.70 -23.83 -46.64
CA ILE A 251 -31.86 -22.38 -46.42
C ILE A 251 -33.04 -21.82 -47.23
N GLU A 252 -33.32 -22.38 -48.41
CA GLU A 252 -34.39 -21.92 -49.30
C GLU A 252 -35.80 -22.10 -48.71
N SER A 253 -35.95 -22.94 -47.67
CA SER A 253 -37.20 -23.10 -46.93
C SER A 253 -37.54 -21.91 -46.02
N LEU A 254 -36.56 -21.05 -45.73
CA LEU A 254 -36.73 -19.90 -44.84
C LEU A 254 -37.40 -18.73 -45.58
N PRO A 255 -38.06 -17.79 -44.87
CA PRO A 255 -38.44 -16.50 -45.45
C PRO A 255 -37.24 -15.78 -46.07
N ILE A 256 -37.43 -15.13 -47.23
CA ILE A 256 -36.38 -14.42 -48.01
C ILE A 256 -35.51 -13.51 -47.13
N GLU A 257 -36.14 -12.78 -46.20
CA GLU A 257 -35.43 -11.88 -45.29
C GLU A 257 -34.41 -12.59 -44.38
N LEU A 258 -34.66 -13.84 -43.99
CA LEU A 258 -33.76 -14.66 -43.20
C LEU A 258 -32.68 -15.30 -44.08
N GLN A 259 -33.01 -15.68 -45.31
CA GLN A 259 -32.05 -16.22 -46.28
C GLN A 259 -30.94 -15.21 -46.57
N GLN A 260 -31.30 -13.95 -46.83
CA GLN A 260 -30.35 -12.87 -47.12
C GLN A 260 -29.37 -12.65 -45.96
N VAL A 261 -29.86 -12.66 -44.72
CA VAL A 261 -29.02 -12.50 -43.52
C VAL A 261 -28.16 -13.74 -43.27
N ALA A 262 -28.70 -14.94 -43.52
CA ALA A 262 -27.95 -16.19 -43.42
C ALA A 262 -26.78 -16.24 -44.40
N GLN A 263 -27.04 -15.90 -45.67
CA GLN A 263 -26.02 -15.86 -46.71
C GLN A 263 -24.94 -14.82 -46.40
N MET A 264 -25.35 -13.59 -46.06
CA MET A 264 -24.43 -12.51 -45.69
C MET A 264 -23.51 -12.91 -44.52
N ARG A 265 -24.01 -13.67 -43.53
CA ARG A 265 -23.21 -14.14 -42.38
C ARG A 265 -22.25 -15.27 -42.75
N ILE A 266 -22.61 -16.16 -43.68
CA ILE A 266 -21.72 -17.22 -44.16
C ILE A 266 -20.60 -16.64 -45.02
N GLU A 267 -20.93 -15.72 -45.93
CA GLU A 267 -19.98 -15.10 -46.85
C GLU A 267 -18.99 -14.19 -46.13
N ASN A 268 -19.43 -13.56 -45.03
CA ASN A 268 -18.61 -12.62 -44.26
C ASN A 268 -18.60 -12.97 -42.75
N PRO A 269 -17.90 -14.05 -42.35
CA PRO A 269 -17.88 -14.53 -40.96
C PRO A 269 -17.38 -13.50 -39.94
N ASP A 270 -16.46 -12.65 -40.39
CA ASP A 270 -15.73 -11.62 -39.64
C ASP A 270 -16.50 -10.31 -39.50
N TYR A 271 -17.60 -10.12 -40.25
CA TYR A 271 -18.37 -8.87 -40.18
C TYR A 271 -19.08 -8.69 -38.85
N SER A 272 -18.99 -7.47 -38.31
CA SER A 272 -19.88 -7.03 -37.25
C SER A 272 -21.33 -6.99 -37.76
N ILE A 273 -22.29 -6.99 -36.83
CA ILE A 273 -23.73 -6.87 -37.17
C ILE A 273 -24.00 -5.54 -37.89
N GLN A 274 -23.25 -4.48 -37.57
CA GLN A 274 -23.38 -3.20 -38.25
C GLN A 274 -22.92 -3.30 -39.71
N GLN A 275 -21.73 -3.87 -39.95
CA GLN A 275 -21.23 -4.06 -41.33
C GLN A 275 -22.16 -4.94 -42.17
N MET A 276 -22.79 -5.96 -41.58
CA MET A 276 -23.84 -6.71 -42.28
C MET A 276 -25.03 -5.83 -42.65
N ALA A 277 -25.49 -4.96 -41.75
CA ALA A 277 -26.61 -4.07 -42.02
C ALA A 277 -26.29 -3.09 -43.16
N ASP A 278 -25.07 -2.56 -43.17
CA ASP A 278 -24.61 -1.59 -44.17
C ASP A 278 -24.41 -2.19 -45.57
N GLN A 279 -24.14 -3.50 -45.65
CA GLN A 279 -23.88 -4.20 -46.92
C GLN A 279 -25.08 -4.97 -47.48
N LEU A 280 -26.16 -5.11 -46.70
CA LEU A 280 -27.38 -5.73 -47.22
C LEU A 280 -28.01 -4.81 -48.29
N PRO A 281 -28.58 -5.37 -49.36
CA PRO A 281 -29.11 -4.59 -50.49
C PRO A 281 -30.41 -3.83 -50.17
N PHE A 282 -30.82 -3.78 -48.91
CA PHE A 282 -32.03 -3.10 -48.43
C PHE A 282 -31.74 -2.42 -47.10
N GLU A 283 -32.46 -1.35 -46.80
CA GLU A 283 -32.29 -0.62 -45.55
C GLU A 283 -32.72 -1.47 -44.35
N ILE A 284 -31.79 -1.72 -43.44
CA ILE A 284 -32.07 -2.39 -42.17
C ILE A 284 -31.17 -1.84 -41.08
N SER A 285 -31.71 -1.71 -39.87
CA SER A 285 -30.91 -1.33 -38.72
C SER A 285 -30.07 -2.51 -38.20
N LYS A 286 -28.98 -2.22 -37.49
CA LYS A 286 -28.22 -3.19 -36.69
C LYS A 286 -29.12 -4.09 -35.84
N SER A 287 -30.13 -3.50 -35.20
CA SER A 287 -31.11 -4.24 -34.38
C SER A 287 -31.98 -5.18 -35.22
N GLY A 288 -32.36 -4.77 -36.43
CA GLY A 288 -33.09 -5.61 -37.39
C GLY A 288 -32.28 -6.84 -37.82
N VAL A 289 -31.01 -6.67 -38.19
CA VAL A 289 -30.11 -7.79 -38.53
C VAL A 289 -29.95 -8.72 -37.32
N ASN A 290 -29.69 -8.17 -36.14
CA ASN A 290 -29.57 -8.96 -34.90
C ASN A 290 -30.85 -9.77 -34.60
N HIS A 291 -32.02 -9.19 -34.83
CA HIS A 291 -33.30 -9.89 -34.64
C HIS A 291 -33.44 -11.08 -35.60
N ARG A 292 -33.06 -10.92 -36.87
CA ARG A 292 -33.08 -12.00 -37.87
C ARG A 292 -32.07 -13.10 -37.56
N LEU A 293 -30.86 -12.76 -37.11
CA LEU A 293 -29.87 -13.74 -36.63
C LEU A 293 -30.38 -14.53 -35.41
N ARG A 294 -31.10 -13.89 -34.48
CA ARG A 294 -31.75 -14.58 -33.35
C ARG A 294 -32.84 -15.54 -33.82
N LYS A 295 -33.64 -15.18 -34.83
CA LYS A 295 -34.63 -16.08 -35.43
C LYS A 295 -33.97 -17.30 -36.06
N LEU A 296 -32.88 -17.12 -36.82
CA LEU A 296 -32.09 -18.22 -37.38
C LEU A 296 -31.56 -19.15 -36.28
N ASN A 297 -31.02 -18.58 -35.21
CA ASN A 297 -30.57 -19.36 -34.05
C ASN A 297 -31.69 -20.19 -33.42
N LYS A 298 -32.89 -19.61 -33.28
CA LYS A 298 -34.05 -20.32 -32.73
C LYS A 298 -34.51 -21.46 -33.64
N ILE A 299 -34.60 -21.21 -34.95
CA ILE A 299 -34.96 -22.25 -35.93
C ILE A 299 -33.99 -23.43 -35.87
N ALA A 300 -32.69 -23.17 -35.76
CA ALA A 300 -31.68 -24.22 -35.62
C ALA A 300 -31.77 -25.00 -34.29
N GLU A 301 -32.29 -24.37 -33.22
CA GLU A 301 -32.54 -25.02 -31.92
C GLU A 301 -33.81 -25.90 -31.96
N ASP A 302 -34.79 -25.55 -32.80
CA ASP A 302 -36.05 -26.29 -32.98
C ASP A 302 -35.93 -27.46 -33.98
N ILE A 303 -34.81 -27.58 -34.69
CA ILE A 303 -34.45 -28.71 -35.59
C ILE A 303 -33.65 -29.75 -34.81
#